data_AF-A0A0T6ZBW0-F1
#
_entry.id   AF-A0A0T6ZBW0-F1
#
_cell.length_a   1.000
_cell.length_b   1.000
_cell.length_c   1.000
_cell.angle_alpha   90.00
_cell.angle_beta   90.00
_cell.angle_gamma   90.00
#
_symmetry.space_group_name_H-M   'P 1'
#
loop_
_entity.id
_entity.type
_entity.pdbx_description
1 polymer ?
#
loop_
_entity_poly.entity_id
_entity_poly.type
_entity_poly.pdbx_seq_one_letter_code
_entity_poly.pdbx_strand_id
1 'polypeptide(L)' 'MAMEGTIMKLIKLAAAALILFGSATYVSAHSGGTDENGCHTNHKTGGYHCH' A
#
# COMPACT_ATOMS: atom_id res chain seq x y z
N MET A 1 -35.53 10.01 19.09
CA MET A 1 -35.61 9.38 17.75
C MET A 1 -34.98 10.20 16.61
N ALA A 2 -35.18 11.51 16.44
CA ALA A 2 -34.54 12.24 15.32
C ALA A 2 -33.02 12.46 15.50
N MET A 3 -32.55 12.68 16.73
CA MET A 3 -31.12 12.89 17.03
C MET A 3 -30.28 11.61 16.90
N GLU A 4 -30.88 10.46 17.22
CA GLU A 4 -30.23 9.13 17.10
C GLU A 4 -30.00 8.73 15.65
N GLY A 5 -30.93 9.09 14.75
CA GLY A 5 -30.79 8.83 13.31
C GLY A 5 -29.66 9.63 12.66
N THR A 6 -29.47 10.89 13.08
CA THR A 6 -28.37 11.74 12.57
C THR A 6 -27.02 11.24 13.06
N ILE A 7 -26.90 10.90 14.36
CA ILE A 7 -25.67 10.33 14.93
C ILE A 7 -25.32 9.02 14.23
N MET A 8 -26.29 8.15 13.98
CA MET A 8 -26.04 6.87 13.31
C MET A 8 -25.61 7.03 11.85
N LYS A 9 -26.09 8.07 11.15
CA LYS A 9 -25.59 8.44 9.82
C LYS A 9 -24.14 8.91 9.88
N LEU A 10 -23.79 9.76 10.84
CA LEU A 10 -22.42 10.25 11.03
C LEU A 10 -21.45 9.12 11.36
N ILE A 11 -21.84 8.17 12.23
CA ILE A 11 -21.02 6.99 12.56
C ILE A 11 -20.76 6.14 11.31
N LYS A 12 -21.78 5.89 10.50
CA LYS A 12 -21.64 5.13 9.24
C LYS A 12 -20.70 5.82 8.26
N LEU A 13 -20.81 7.14 8.11
CA LEU A 13 -19.93 7.93 7.26
C LEU A 13 -18.48 7.93 7.77
N ALA A 14 -18.28 8.10 9.07
CA ALA A 14 -16.96 8.05 9.69
C ALA A 14 -16.31 6.66 9.56
N ALA A 15 -17.08 5.58 9.74
CA ALA A 15 -16.61 4.22 9.55
C ALA A 15 -16.22 3.95 8.08
N ALA A 16 -17.02 4.41 7.12
CA ALA A 16 -16.71 4.29 5.70
C ALA A 16 -15.42 5.06 5.33
N ALA A 17 -15.24 6.27 5.86
CA ALA A 17 -14.02 7.04 5.66
C ALA A 17 -12.79 6.33 6.25
N LEU A 18 -12.89 5.80 7.47
CA LEU A 18 -11.79 5.09 8.11
C LEU A 18 -11.33 3.86 7.31
N ILE A 19 -12.26 3.12 6.71
CA ILE A 19 -11.94 1.97 5.83
C ILE A 19 -11.23 2.43 4.55
N LEU A 20 -11.72 3.51 3.92
CA LEU A 20 -11.15 4.03 2.67
C LEU A 20 -9.73 4.56 2.86
N PHE A 21 -9.48 5.31 3.94
CA PHE A 21 -8.18 5.94 4.18
C PHE A 21 -7.20 5.08 4.99
N GLY A 22 -7.69 4.07 5.72
CA GLY A 22 -6.85 3.20 6.57
C GLY A 22 -6.12 2.07 5.84
N SER A 23 -6.41 1.84 4.55
CA SER A 23 -5.86 0.70 3.79
C SER A 23 -4.48 0.95 3.17
N ALA A 24 -3.95 2.18 3.23
CA ALA A 24 -2.73 2.57 2.52
C ALA A 24 -1.40 2.20 3.23
N THR A 25 -1.43 1.48 4.36
CA THR A 25 -0.25 1.33 5.22
C THR A 25 0.67 0.15 4.87
N TYR A 26 0.25 -0.78 4.00
CA TYR A 26 1.04 -1.95 3.67
C TYR A 26 1.61 -1.86 2.26
N VAL A 27 2.85 -1.38 2.14
CA VAL A 27 3.63 -1.50 0.91
C VAL A 27 4.70 -2.56 1.12
N SER A 28 4.54 -3.70 0.44
CA SER A 28 5.57 -4.75 0.41
C SER A 28 6.66 -4.29 -0.55
N ALA A 29 7.74 -3.73 0.00
CA ALA A 29 8.93 -3.40 -0.79
C ALA A 29 9.57 -4.71 -1.28
N HIS A 30 9.28 -5.09 -2.53
CA HIS A 30 9.94 -6.22 -3.16
C HIS A 30 11.36 -5.83 -3.54
N SER A 31 12.34 -6.68 -3.23
CA SER A 31 13.70 -6.59 -3.79
C SER A 31 13.55 -6.67 -5.31
N GLY A 32 13.85 -5.58 -6.02
CA GLY A 32 13.55 -5.39 -7.44
C GLY A 32 14.40 -6.23 -8.41
N GLY A 33 14.56 -7.54 -8.12
CA GLY A 33 15.37 -8.46 -8.92
C GLY A 33 16.88 -8.31 -8.71
N THR A 34 17.29 -7.66 -7.63
CA THR A 34 18.70 -7.54 -7.24
C THR A 34 19.11 -8.63 -6.25
N ASP A 35 20.37 -9.06 -6.31
CA ASP A 35 20.99 -9.97 -5.35
C ASP A 35 21.23 -9.30 -3.98
N GLU A 36 21.83 -10.05 -3.05
CA GLU A 36 22.17 -9.57 -1.70
C GLU A 36 23.11 -8.35 -1.68
N ASN A 37 23.80 -8.08 -2.79
CA ASN A 37 24.70 -6.93 -2.96
C ASN A 37 24.01 -5.74 -3.66
N GLY A 38 22.73 -5.85 -4.02
CA GLY A 38 22.02 -4.80 -4.76
C GLY A 38 22.28 -4.82 -6.27
N CYS A 39 22.79 -5.93 -6.81
CA CYS A 39 23.13 -6.05 -8.23
C CYS A 39 22.20 -6.97 -9.01
N HIS A 40 22.04 -6.77 -10.31
CA HIS A 40 21.22 -7.61 -11.18
C HIS A 40 21.93 -7.96 -12.49
N THR A 41 21.65 -9.14 -13.03
CA THR A 41 22.08 -9.56 -14.36
C THR A 41 21.00 -9.20 -15.39
N ASN A 42 21.36 -8.42 -16.39
CA ASN A 42 20.51 -8.13 -17.54
C ASN A 42 20.52 -9.33 -18.49
N HIS A 43 19.44 -10.11 -18.49
CA HIS A 43 19.30 -11.30 -19.34
C HIS A 43 19.25 -11.01 -20.85
N LYS A 44 19.07 -9.75 -21.27
CA LYS A 44 19.06 -9.37 -22.69
C LYS A 44 20.45 -9.07 -23.24
N THR A 45 21.31 -8.49 -22.41
CA THR A 45 22.65 -8.02 -22.83
C THR A 45 23.79 -8.79 -22.18
N GLY A 46 23.51 -9.58 -21.13
CA GLY A 46 24.52 -10.25 -20.30
C GLY A 46 25.23 -9.32 -19.31
N GLY A 47 24.86 -8.04 -19.24
CA GLY A 47 25.50 -7.07 -18.34
C GLY A 47 25.14 -7.30 -16.87
N TYR A 48 26.09 -7.09 -15.97
CA TYR A 48 25.87 -7.11 -14.52
C TYR A 48 25.90 -5.68 -14.00
N HIS A 49 24.80 -5.25 -13.39
CA HIS A 49 24.58 -3.87 -12.97
C HIS A 49 24.30 -3.83 -11.47
N CYS A 50 25.14 -3.14 -10.72
CA CYS A 50 24.91 -2.84 -9.31
C CYS A 50 24.18 -1.50 -9.17
N HIS A 51 23.27 -1.44 -8.20
CA HIS A 51 22.36 -0.30 -8.01
C HIS A 51 22.67 0.47 -6.72
#